data_AF-A0A9N8P1W7-F1
#
_entry.id   AF-A0A9N8P1W7-F1
#
_cell.length_a   1.000
_cell.length_b   1.000
_cell.length_c   1.000
_cell.angle_alpha   90.00
_cell.angle_beta   90.00
_cell.angle_gamma   90.00
#
_symmetry.space_group_name_H-M   'P 1'
#
loop_
_entity.id
_entity.type
_entity.pdbx_description
1 polymer ?
#
loop_
_entity_poly.entity_id
_entity_poly.type
_entity_poly.pdbx_seq_one_letter_code
_entity_poly.pdbx_strand_id
1 'polypeptide(L)'
;MKYFSLIIICLLFSCEKKQDVLLPKSNITIVKDVQDLSPIYIFFETDGKDTIADVNRKSAIISTNWIFNIDKRLPLKVVIPEVMKLQEKKRADSAHKNENAENYYSYADSIGKNLAFVPFTKVYYKTEKPSRENLVVYFRKGKKQVFMANKEIKVSEILQRFYTIKFERVPDLVFFFDKNMTYEEYIQYKILLQKHVTYNLDKLPVEFIN
;
A
#
# COMPACT_ATOMS: atom_id res chain seq x y z
N MET A 1 2.53 56.38 -12.34
CA MET A 1 2.38 54.90 -12.30
C MET A 1 3.64 54.22 -11.72
N LYS A 2 4.06 54.56 -10.49
CA LYS A 2 5.31 54.05 -9.89
C LYS A 2 5.13 52.84 -8.95
N TYR A 3 3.89 52.45 -8.67
CA TYR A 3 3.58 51.36 -7.72
C TYR A 3 3.15 50.04 -8.39
N PHE A 4 2.94 50.03 -9.71
CA PHE A 4 2.58 48.81 -10.45
C PHE A 4 3.71 47.78 -10.50
N SER A 5 4.97 48.23 -10.40
CA SER A 5 6.14 47.35 -10.40
C SER A 5 6.27 46.52 -9.12
N LEU A 6 5.68 46.96 -8.00
CA LEU A 6 5.82 46.27 -6.72
C LEU A 6 4.88 45.06 -6.60
N ILE A 7 3.74 45.08 -7.31
CA ILE A 7 2.74 44.01 -7.30
C ILE A 7 3.22 42.78 -8.09
N ILE A 8 4.06 42.97 -9.10
CA ILE A 8 4.59 41.88 -9.94
C ILE A 8 5.65 41.04 -9.20
N ILE A 9 6.40 41.64 -8.27
CA ILE A 9 7.47 40.94 -7.53
C ILE A 9 6.89 39.96 -6.49
N CYS A 10 5.70 40.21 -5.95
CA CYS A 10 5.06 39.32 -4.98
C CYS A 10 4.45 38.04 -5.60
N LEU A 11 4.24 37.99 -6.92
CA LEU A 11 3.66 36.83 -7.61
C LEU A 11 4.67 35.71 -7.92
N LEU A 12 5.97 35.95 -7.71
CA LEU A 12 7.04 34.99 -8.04
C LEU A 12 7.47 34.10 -6.86
N PHE A 13 6.86 34.25 -5.69
CA PHE A 13 7.18 33.47 -4.48
C PHE A 13 6.24 32.27 -4.23
N SER A 14 5.60 31.72 -5.27
CA SER A 14 5.03 30.36 -5.14
C SER A 14 6.15 29.34 -5.30
N CYS A 15 6.96 29.20 -4.25
CA CYS A 15 7.87 28.07 -4.13
C CYS A 15 7.03 26.86 -3.70
N GLU A 16 6.25 26.29 -4.62
CA GLU A 16 5.75 24.92 -4.43
C GLU A 16 6.98 24.04 -4.29
N LYS A 17 7.22 23.50 -3.09
CA LYS A 17 8.20 22.45 -2.88
C LYS A 17 7.78 21.30 -3.80
N LYS A 18 8.45 21.17 -4.95
CA LYS A 18 8.34 19.98 -5.79
C LYS A 18 8.94 18.82 -4.99
N GLN A 19 8.09 18.11 -4.27
CA GLN A 19 8.46 16.83 -3.70
C GLN A 19 8.12 15.76 -4.72
N ASP A 20 9.14 15.04 -5.17
CA ASP A 20 8.96 13.87 -6.01
C ASP A 20 8.66 12.67 -5.12
N VAL A 21 7.68 11.85 -5.51
CA VAL A 21 7.41 10.57 -4.86
C VAL A 21 8.35 9.52 -5.42
N LEU A 22 9.21 8.93 -4.56
CA LEU A 22 10.05 7.81 -4.97
C LEU A 22 9.24 6.51 -4.92
N LEU A 23 8.79 6.01 -6.06
CA LEU A 23 7.99 4.79 -6.11
C LEU A 23 8.80 3.52 -5.80
N PRO A 24 8.17 2.50 -5.18
CA PRO A 24 8.75 1.15 -5.08
C PRO A 24 9.09 0.59 -6.46
N LYS A 25 10.01 -0.37 -6.51
CA LYS A 25 10.41 -1.02 -7.76
C LYS A 25 10.22 -2.53 -7.70
N SER A 26 9.84 -3.10 -8.83
CA SER A 26 9.75 -4.54 -9.02
C SER A 26 10.08 -4.91 -10.47
N ASN A 27 10.47 -6.15 -10.71
CA ASN A 27 10.64 -6.72 -12.04
C ASN A 27 9.44 -7.56 -12.49
N ILE A 28 8.33 -7.52 -11.74
CA ILE A 28 7.09 -8.22 -12.03
C ILE A 28 5.99 -7.17 -12.23
N THR A 29 5.33 -7.20 -13.38
CA THR A 29 4.09 -6.43 -13.62
C THR A 29 2.88 -7.27 -13.21
N ILE A 30 2.00 -6.70 -12.39
CA ILE A 30 0.73 -7.30 -11.97
C ILE A 30 -0.41 -6.74 -12.84
N VAL A 31 -0.66 -5.43 -12.77
CA VAL A 31 -1.57 -4.70 -13.68
C VAL A 31 -0.77 -3.61 -14.38
N LYS A 32 -0.93 -3.51 -15.70
CA LYS A 32 -0.17 -2.55 -16.54
C LYS A 32 -0.92 -1.24 -16.76
N ASP A 33 -2.24 -1.30 -16.83
CA ASP A 33 -3.07 -0.16 -17.20
C ASP A 33 -4.34 -0.12 -16.34
N VAL A 34 -4.73 1.07 -15.93
CA VAL A 34 -5.95 1.36 -15.18
C VAL A 34 -6.56 2.61 -15.82
N GLN A 35 -7.82 2.52 -16.21
CA GLN A 35 -8.57 3.64 -16.79
C GLN A 35 -9.45 4.29 -15.73
N ASP A 36 -9.98 5.49 -16.01
CA ASP A 36 -10.84 6.25 -15.09
C ASP A 36 -10.27 6.31 -13.67
N LEU A 37 -9.15 7.03 -13.52
CA LEU A 37 -8.37 7.04 -12.29
C LEU A 37 -8.17 8.43 -11.71
N SER A 38 -8.04 8.45 -10.38
CA SER A 38 -7.64 9.59 -9.57
C SER A 38 -6.34 9.27 -8.86
N PRO A 39 -5.26 10.04 -9.06
CA PRO A 39 -4.03 9.85 -8.31
C PRO A 39 -4.17 10.41 -6.90
N ILE A 40 -3.57 9.71 -5.95
CA ILE A 40 -3.35 10.15 -4.57
C ILE A 40 -1.85 10.05 -4.34
N TYR A 41 -1.24 11.11 -3.81
CA TYR A 41 0.19 11.13 -3.52
C TYR A 41 0.42 11.16 -2.02
N ILE A 42 1.36 10.33 -1.54
CA ILE A 42 1.81 10.34 -0.16
C ILE A 42 3.33 10.52 -0.16
N PHE A 43 3.77 11.71 0.25
CA PHE A 43 5.17 12.11 0.23
C PHE A 43 5.89 11.72 1.52
N PHE A 44 7.18 11.41 1.39
CA PHE A 44 8.06 11.23 2.52
C PHE A 44 8.59 12.59 2.96
N GLU A 45 8.21 13.00 4.17
CA GLU A 45 8.75 14.18 4.82
C GLU A 45 9.41 13.82 6.16
N THR A 46 10.31 14.68 6.62
CA THR A 46 10.92 14.58 7.95
C THR A 46 10.77 15.91 8.68
N ASP A 47 10.29 15.85 9.91
CA ASP A 47 10.32 16.98 10.85
C ASP A 47 11.20 16.60 12.04
N GLY A 48 12.42 17.14 12.08
CA GLY A 48 13.44 16.72 13.02
C GLY A 48 13.77 15.22 12.91
N LYS A 49 13.38 14.44 13.93
CA LYS A 49 13.57 12.97 13.97
C LYS A 49 12.34 12.19 13.53
N ASP A 50 11.21 12.87 13.35
CA ASP A 50 9.95 12.24 13.02
C ASP A 50 9.79 12.10 11.51
N THR A 51 9.22 10.96 11.09
CA THR A 51 8.86 10.70 9.70
C THR A 51 7.38 11.00 9.52
N ILE A 52 7.05 11.81 8.51
CA ILE A 52 5.70 12.25 8.20
C ILE A 52 5.31 11.70 6.82
N ALA A 53 4.08 11.20 6.72
CA ALA A 53 3.42 10.91 5.45
C ALA A 53 2.55 12.12 5.09
N ASP A 54 3.03 13.00 4.21
CA ASP A 54 2.22 14.13 3.73
C ASP A 54 1.28 13.64 2.62
N VAL A 55 -0.03 13.75 2.87
CA VAL A 55 -1.07 13.17 2.02
C VAL A 55 -1.71 14.26 1.15
N ASN A 56 -1.43 14.23 -0.15
CA ASN A 56 -2.14 15.04 -1.13
C ASN A 56 -3.30 14.27 -1.75
N ARG A 57 -4.51 14.64 -1.32
CA ARG A 57 -5.79 14.08 -1.77
C ARG A 57 -6.63 15.03 -2.63
N LYS A 58 -6.07 16.15 -3.10
CA LYS A 58 -6.84 17.20 -3.81
C LYS A 58 -7.51 16.69 -5.09
N SER A 59 -6.97 15.65 -5.71
CA SER A 59 -7.46 15.02 -6.94
C SER A 59 -8.29 13.75 -6.73
N ALA A 60 -8.62 13.37 -5.49
CA ALA A 60 -9.31 12.10 -5.22
C ALA A 60 -10.82 12.18 -5.51
N ILE A 61 -11.27 11.59 -6.63
CA ILE A 61 -12.68 11.47 -6.98
C ILE A 61 -13.21 10.09 -6.57
N ILE A 62 -14.24 10.03 -5.72
CA ILE A 62 -14.69 8.80 -5.05
C ILE A 62 -15.20 7.73 -6.03
N SER A 63 -15.81 8.14 -7.15
CA SER A 63 -16.39 7.23 -8.15
C SER A 63 -15.38 6.61 -9.11
N THR A 64 -14.11 7.03 -9.09
CA THR A 64 -13.05 6.56 -10.02
C THR A 64 -12.14 5.54 -9.33
N ASN A 65 -11.31 4.85 -10.10
CA ASN A 65 -10.20 4.07 -9.55
C ASN A 65 -9.23 5.00 -8.79
N TRP A 66 -8.68 4.57 -7.66
CA TRP A 66 -7.67 5.35 -6.94
C TRP A 66 -6.29 4.72 -7.09
N ILE A 67 -5.33 5.53 -7.53
CA ILE A 67 -3.92 5.13 -7.63
C ILE A 67 -3.15 5.81 -6.50
N PHE A 68 -2.70 5.00 -5.55
CA PHE A 68 -1.88 5.44 -4.43
C PHE A 68 -0.41 5.43 -4.85
N ASN A 69 0.12 6.63 -5.10
CA ASN A 69 1.53 6.91 -5.36
C ASN A 69 2.21 7.25 -4.03
N ILE A 70 2.82 6.26 -3.41
CA ILE A 70 3.36 6.35 -2.05
C ILE A 70 4.88 6.26 -2.10
N ASP A 71 5.55 7.14 -1.36
CA ASP A 71 7.00 7.13 -1.28
C ASP A 71 7.50 5.86 -0.57
N LYS A 72 8.40 5.15 -1.26
CA LYS A 72 8.94 3.85 -0.87
C LYS A 72 9.69 3.86 0.46
N ARG A 73 10.14 5.03 0.93
CA ARG A 73 10.88 5.20 2.19
C ARG A 73 9.98 5.22 3.42
N LEU A 74 8.68 5.47 3.25
CA LEU A 74 7.75 5.58 4.38
C LEU A 74 7.66 4.25 5.14
N PRO A 75 7.78 4.24 6.48
CA PRO A 75 7.51 3.05 7.27
C PRO A 75 6.01 2.77 7.36
N LEU A 76 5.61 1.49 7.42
CA LEU A 76 4.19 1.11 7.42
C LEU A 76 3.39 1.72 8.57
N LYS A 77 4.00 1.87 9.75
CA LYS A 77 3.37 2.49 10.93
C LYS A 77 2.90 3.93 10.69
N VAL A 78 3.48 4.62 9.70
CA VAL A 78 3.13 6.00 9.34
C VAL A 78 2.15 6.00 8.18
N VAL A 79 2.42 5.22 7.12
CA VAL A 79 1.61 5.30 5.89
C VAL A 79 0.32 4.48 5.90
N ILE A 80 0.30 3.30 6.52
CA ILE A 80 -0.91 2.46 6.49
C ILE A 80 -2.09 3.13 7.23
N PRO A 81 -1.92 3.82 8.38
CA PRO A 81 -3.02 4.58 8.99
C PRO A 81 -3.65 5.61 8.04
N GLU A 82 -2.86 6.29 7.22
CA GLU A 82 -3.39 7.23 6.23
C GLU A 82 -4.14 6.52 5.10
N VAL A 83 -3.63 5.38 4.64
CA VAL A 83 -4.34 4.54 3.66
C VAL A 83 -5.67 4.04 4.22
N MET A 84 -5.71 3.60 5.48
CA MET A 84 -6.92 3.15 6.16
C MET A 84 -7.99 4.24 6.17
N LYS A 85 -7.62 5.47 6.61
CA LYS A 85 -8.53 6.62 6.62
C LYS A 85 -9.13 6.91 5.24
N LEU A 86 -8.30 6.84 4.19
CA LEU A 86 -8.74 7.07 2.82
C LEU A 86 -9.68 5.95 2.34
N GLN A 87 -9.34 4.68 2.59
CA GLN A 87 -10.21 3.56 2.25
C GLN A 87 -11.55 3.61 2.97
N GLU A 88 -11.56 3.91 4.27
CA GLU A 88 -12.78 4.06 5.07
C GLU A 88 -13.67 5.16 4.53
N LYS A 89 -13.08 6.34 4.22
CA LYS A 89 -13.81 7.44 3.58
C LYS A 89 -14.46 7.00 2.27
N LYS A 90 -13.72 6.31 1.39
CA LYS A 90 -14.26 5.81 0.10
C LYS A 90 -15.37 4.78 0.29
N ARG A 91 -15.23 3.89 1.28
CA ARG A 91 -16.20 2.84 1.58
C ARG A 91 -17.48 3.39 2.21
N ALA A 92 -17.37 4.45 3.01
CA ALA A 92 -18.48 5.08 3.72
C ALA A 92 -19.34 6.02 2.85
N ASP A 93 -18.79 6.55 1.74
CA ASP A 93 -19.57 7.39 0.82
C ASP A 93 -20.50 6.55 -0.03
N SER A 94 -21.69 6.27 0.50
CA SER A 94 -22.73 5.46 -0.16
C SER A 94 -23.47 6.20 -1.27
N ALA A 95 -23.42 7.54 -1.31
CA ALA A 95 -24.19 8.35 -2.26
C ALA A 95 -23.52 8.46 -3.63
N HIS A 96 -22.19 8.45 -3.66
CA HIS A 96 -21.38 8.58 -4.88
C HIS A 96 -20.47 7.37 -5.12
N LYS A 97 -20.76 6.24 -4.47
CA LYS A 97 -19.97 5.01 -4.61
C LYS A 97 -20.13 4.42 -6.01
N ASN A 98 -19.02 4.14 -6.65
CA ASN A 98 -18.96 3.19 -7.76
C ASN A 98 -18.43 1.86 -7.20
N GLU A 99 -19.24 0.80 -7.20
CA GLU A 99 -18.83 -0.51 -6.69
C GLU A 99 -17.75 -1.19 -7.53
N ASN A 100 -17.63 -0.79 -8.80
CA ASN A 100 -16.60 -1.27 -9.71
C ASN A 100 -15.29 -0.47 -9.58
N ALA A 101 -15.28 0.65 -8.85
CA ALA A 101 -14.06 1.43 -8.66
C ALA A 101 -13.12 0.74 -7.67
N GLU A 102 -11.90 0.50 -8.11
CA GLU A 102 -10.87 -0.19 -7.38
C GLU A 102 -9.79 0.76 -6.83
N ASN A 103 -9.00 0.25 -5.91
CA ASN A 103 -7.86 0.94 -5.34
C ASN A 103 -6.60 0.13 -5.64
N TYR A 104 -5.57 0.83 -6.11
CA TYR A 104 -4.30 0.26 -6.51
C TYR A 104 -3.13 0.99 -5.86
N TYR A 105 -2.12 0.23 -5.46
CA TYR A 105 -0.81 0.79 -5.18
C TYR A 105 0.00 0.83 -6.46
N SER A 106 0.63 1.97 -6.75
CA SER A 106 1.55 2.08 -7.88
C SER A 106 2.98 1.73 -7.50
N TYR A 107 3.71 1.20 -8.48
CA TYR A 107 5.15 0.95 -8.41
C TYR A 107 5.75 1.05 -9.82
N ALA A 108 7.07 1.15 -9.91
CA ALA A 108 7.79 1.16 -11.18
C ALA A 108 8.21 -0.27 -11.57
N ASP A 109 7.78 -0.72 -12.74
CA ASP A 109 8.34 -1.92 -13.38
C ASP A 109 9.73 -1.59 -13.92
N SER A 110 10.74 -2.17 -13.28
CA SER A 110 12.15 -2.00 -13.63
C SER A 110 12.54 -2.64 -14.98
N ILE A 111 11.80 -3.64 -15.47
CA ILE A 111 12.05 -4.29 -16.77
C ILE A 111 11.25 -3.57 -17.86
N GLY A 112 9.93 -3.45 -17.67
CA GLY A 112 9.03 -2.80 -18.62
C GLY A 112 9.24 -1.28 -18.75
N LYS A 113 9.92 -0.67 -17.77
CA LYS A 113 10.14 0.79 -17.66
C LYS A 113 8.84 1.60 -17.68
N ASN A 114 7.79 1.05 -17.08
CA ASN A 114 6.46 1.66 -16.97
C ASN A 114 5.96 1.64 -15.53
N LEU A 115 4.89 2.40 -15.25
CA LEU A 115 4.11 2.23 -14.04
C LEU A 115 3.37 0.89 -14.09
N ALA A 116 3.29 0.24 -12.94
CA ALA A 116 2.50 -0.96 -12.73
C ALA A 116 1.74 -0.84 -11.40
N PHE A 117 0.71 -1.65 -11.27
CA PHE A 117 -0.28 -1.51 -10.20
C PHE A 117 -0.55 -2.85 -9.52
N VAL A 118 -0.67 -2.84 -8.19
CA VAL A 118 -1.15 -3.99 -7.41
C VAL A 118 -2.48 -3.64 -6.74
N PRO A 119 -3.56 -4.39 -6.99
CA PRO A 119 -4.87 -4.09 -6.43
C PRO A 119 -4.89 -4.34 -4.93
N PHE A 120 -5.62 -3.51 -4.19
CA PHE A 120 -5.80 -3.66 -2.75
C PHE A 120 -7.20 -3.25 -2.25
N THR A 121 -8.18 -3.09 -3.14
CA THR A 121 -9.58 -2.74 -2.80
C THR A 121 -10.16 -3.61 -1.69
N LYS A 122 -9.93 -4.92 -1.78
CA LYS A 122 -10.44 -5.95 -0.86
C LYS A 122 -9.50 -6.26 0.31
N VAL A 123 -8.40 -5.51 0.46
CA VAL A 123 -7.51 -5.62 1.62
C VAL A 123 -8.10 -4.85 2.79
N TYR A 124 -8.12 -5.49 3.96
CA TYR A 124 -8.53 -4.89 5.22
C TYR A 124 -7.34 -4.90 6.17
N TYR A 125 -7.06 -3.73 6.75
CA TYR A 125 -5.94 -3.54 7.66
C TYR A 125 -6.41 -3.55 9.11
N LYS A 126 -5.54 -4.05 9.99
CA LYS A 126 -5.69 -3.99 11.45
C LYS A 126 -4.36 -3.60 12.09
N THR A 127 -4.38 -2.79 13.14
CA THR A 127 -3.17 -2.37 13.88
C THR A 127 -3.01 -3.09 15.22
N GLU A 128 -4.03 -3.87 15.62
CA GLU A 128 -4.00 -4.75 16.77
C GLU A 128 -3.14 -6.00 16.50
N LYS A 129 -2.98 -6.87 17.50
CA LYS A 129 -2.35 -8.17 17.30
C LYS A 129 -3.37 -9.17 16.75
N PRO A 130 -2.97 -10.10 15.86
CA PRO A 130 -3.86 -11.17 15.41
C PRO A 130 -4.31 -12.04 16.59
N SER A 131 -5.49 -12.64 16.45
CA SER A 131 -6.03 -13.59 17.45
C SER A 131 -5.12 -14.82 17.53
N ARG A 132 -5.06 -15.45 18.70
CA ARG A 132 -4.36 -16.73 18.90
C ARG A 132 -4.95 -17.87 18.06
N GLU A 133 -6.21 -17.73 17.64
CA GLU A 133 -6.89 -18.68 16.77
C GLU A 133 -6.51 -18.53 15.29
N ASN A 134 -5.88 -17.40 14.91
CA ASN A 134 -5.46 -17.19 13.53
C ASN A 134 -4.18 -17.95 13.21
N LEU A 135 -4.08 -18.44 11.98
CA LEU A 135 -2.82 -18.90 11.43
C LEU A 135 -2.08 -17.72 10.82
N VAL A 136 -1.01 -17.30 11.50
CA VAL A 136 -0.26 -16.11 11.14
C VAL A 136 0.88 -16.45 10.18
N VAL A 137 0.95 -15.72 9.07
CA VAL A 137 2.18 -15.58 8.26
C VAL A 137 2.83 -14.26 8.63
N TYR A 138 4.00 -14.32 9.24
CA TYR A 138 4.72 -13.14 9.71
C TYR A 138 5.79 -12.69 8.70
N PHE A 139 5.70 -11.43 8.30
CA PHE A 139 6.59 -10.74 7.37
C PHE A 139 7.50 -9.80 8.16
N ARG A 140 8.74 -10.22 8.33
CA ARG A 140 9.73 -9.48 9.13
C ARG A 140 10.49 -8.48 8.26
N LYS A 141 10.71 -7.27 8.81
CA LYS A 141 11.57 -6.26 8.19
C LYS A 141 12.97 -6.81 7.86
N GLY A 142 13.48 -6.46 6.67
CA GLY A 142 14.82 -6.82 6.22
C GLY A 142 15.02 -8.31 5.90
N LYS A 143 13.94 -9.11 5.89
CA LYS A 143 13.98 -10.52 5.50
C LYS A 143 13.30 -10.69 4.14
N LYS A 144 13.67 -11.74 3.41
CA LYS A 144 13.02 -12.15 2.14
C LYS A 144 12.06 -13.32 2.34
N GLN A 145 12.26 -14.07 3.42
CA GLN A 145 11.47 -15.23 3.79
C GLN A 145 10.46 -14.81 4.88
N VAL A 146 9.40 -15.59 5.01
CA VAL A 146 8.30 -15.35 5.95
C VAL A 146 8.27 -16.47 6.98
N PHE A 147 7.73 -16.18 8.16
CA PHE A 147 7.60 -17.16 9.22
C PHE A 147 6.15 -17.63 9.34
N MET A 148 5.94 -18.94 9.24
CA MET A 148 4.62 -19.57 9.34
C MET A 148 4.74 -20.92 10.04
N ALA A 149 3.90 -21.16 11.05
CA ALA A 149 3.86 -22.43 11.79
C ALA A 149 5.26 -22.91 12.24
N ASN A 150 5.99 -22.03 12.92
CA ASN A 150 7.34 -22.23 13.45
C ASN A 150 8.44 -22.54 12.41
N LYS A 151 8.22 -22.19 11.14
CA LYS A 151 9.22 -22.36 10.07
C LYS A 151 9.39 -21.09 9.25
N GLU A 152 10.62 -20.85 8.83
CA GLU A 152 10.95 -19.85 7.83
C GLU A 152 10.79 -20.48 6.43
N ILE A 153 9.98 -19.86 5.58
CA ILE A 153 9.60 -20.35 4.25
C ILE A 153 9.58 -19.22 3.23
N LYS A 154 9.60 -19.54 1.93
CA LYS A 154 9.39 -18.53 0.87
C LYS A 154 7.91 -18.17 0.78
N VAL A 155 7.60 -16.96 0.28
CA VAL A 155 6.22 -16.53 0.00
C VAL A 155 5.51 -17.53 -0.93
N SER A 156 6.21 -18.09 -1.91
CA SER A 156 5.67 -19.09 -2.84
C SER A 156 5.28 -20.42 -2.20
N GLU A 157 5.76 -20.69 -0.98
CA GLU A 157 5.56 -21.95 -0.26
C GLU A 157 4.41 -21.85 0.77
N ILE A 158 3.80 -20.66 0.94
CA ILE A 158 2.75 -20.41 1.95
C ILE A 158 1.58 -21.39 1.80
N LEU A 159 1.01 -21.51 0.59
CA LEU A 159 -0.15 -22.39 0.36
C LEU A 159 0.21 -23.86 0.53
N GLN A 160 1.37 -24.28 0.01
CA GLN A 160 1.85 -25.65 0.22
C GLN A 160 1.99 -25.95 1.71
N ARG A 161 2.61 -25.05 2.47
CA ARG A 161 2.76 -25.20 3.92
C ARG A 161 1.41 -25.26 4.62
N PHE A 162 0.46 -24.39 4.26
CA PHE A 162 -0.90 -24.39 4.78
C PHE A 162 -1.56 -25.77 4.66
N TYR A 163 -1.56 -26.35 3.46
CA TYR A 163 -2.21 -27.65 3.20
C TYR A 163 -1.50 -28.85 3.85
N THR A 164 -0.22 -28.72 4.24
CA THR A 164 0.50 -29.79 4.95
C THR A 164 0.18 -29.86 6.45
N ILE A 165 -0.40 -28.81 7.02
CA ILE A 165 -0.71 -28.75 8.45
C ILE A 165 -2.06 -29.44 8.67
N LYS A 166 -2.10 -30.38 9.63
CA LYS A 166 -3.35 -30.99 10.08
C LYS A 166 -4.00 -30.05 11.10
N PHE A 167 -5.18 -29.56 10.78
CA PHE A 167 -5.99 -28.73 11.67
C PHE A 167 -7.20 -29.51 12.16
N GLU A 168 -7.50 -29.43 13.46
CA GLU A 168 -8.79 -29.91 14.00
C GLU A 168 -9.95 -29.05 13.48
N ARG A 169 -9.71 -27.73 13.38
CA ARG A 169 -10.57 -26.75 12.72
C ARG A 169 -9.69 -25.83 11.89
N VAL A 170 -10.02 -25.66 10.61
CA VAL A 170 -9.25 -24.80 9.70
C VAL A 170 -9.30 -23.34 10.21
N PRO A 171 -8.16 -22.74 10.60
CA PRO A 171 -8.12 -21.37 11.08
C PRO A 171 -8.14 -20.37 9.92
N ASP A 172 -8.54 -19.14 10.23
CA ASP A 172 -8.34 -18.02 9.29
C ASP A 172 -6.84 -17.76 9.10
N LEU A 173 -6.39 -17.80 7.85
CA LEU A 173 -5.07 -17.34 7.45
C LEU A 173 -5.02 -15.82 7.49
N VAL A 174 -4.03 -15.25 8.18
CA VAL A 174 -3.83 -13.80 8.26
C VAL A 174 -2.38 -13.45 7.97
N PHE A 175 -2.17 -12.25 7.42
CA PHE A 175 -0.84 -11.72 7.17
C PHE A 175 -0.47 -10.71 8.23
N PHE A 176 0.71 -10.84 8.82
CA PHE A 176 1.19 -9.95 9.86
C PHE A 176 2.52 -9.32 9.45
N PHE A 177 2.52 -8.02 9.21
CA PHE A 177 3.68 -7.26 8.76
C PHE A 177 4.27 -6.45 9.90
N ASP A 178 5.61 -6.45 9.99
CA ASP A 178 6.35 -5.56 10.89
C ASP A 178 6.07 -4.10 10.54
N LYS A 179 5.48 -3.36 11.48
CA LYS A 179 5.11 -1.95 11.27
C LYS A 179 6.29 -1.03 10.92
N ASN A 180 7.53 -1.42 11.22
CA ASN A 180 8.71 -0.62 10.92
C ASN A 180 9.33 -0.94 9.55
N MET A 181 8.81 -1.92 8.81
CA MET A 181 9.27 -2.18 7.45
C MET A 181 8.92 -1.00 6.53
N THR A 182 9.70 -0.81 5.47
CA THR A 182 9.43 0.26 4.52
C THR A 182 8.28 -0.13 3.60
N TYR A 183 7.63 0.87 3.01
CA TYR A 183 6.62 0.67 1.99
C TYR A 183 7.19 -0.06 0.76
N GLU A 184 8.47 0.14 0.44
CA GLU A 184 9.16 -0.65 -0.59
C GLU A 184 9.12 -2.15 -0.32
N GLU A 185 9.51 -2.57 0.89
CA GLU A 185 9.54 -3.98 1.28
C GLU A 185 8.12 -4.57 1.26
N TYR A 186 7.15 -3.81 1.75
CA TYR A 186 5.75 -4.22 1.75
C TYR A 186 5.20 -4.45 0.34
N ILE A 187 5.46 -3.55 -0.62
CA ILE A 187 5.01 -3.72 -2.01
C ILE A 187 5.69 -4.91 -2.68
N GLN A 188 6.97 -5.17 -2.40
CA GLN A 188 7.64 -6.37 -2.88
C GLN A 188 6.92 -7.65 -2.37
N TYR A 189 6.51 -7.67 -1.10
CA TYR A 189 5.71 -8.77 -0.57
C TYR A 189 4.32 -8.84 -1.20
N LYS A 190 3.60 -7.72 -1.36
CA LYS A 190 2.28 -7.72 -2.00
C LYS A 190 2.32 -8.30 -3.41
N ILE A 191 3.34 -7.96 -4.19
CA ILE A 191 3.51 -8.47 -5.56
C ILE A 191 3.74 -9.99 -5.55
N LEU A 192 4.58 -10.50 -4.65
CA LEU A 192 4.81 -11.94 -4.51
C LEU A 192 3.56 -12.67 -4.00
N LEU A 193 2.84 -12.08 -3.05
CA LEU A 193 1.56 -12.60 -2.57
C LEU A 193 0.54 -12.67 -3.70
N GLN A 194 0.40 -11.60 -4.49
CA GLN A 194 -0.49 -11.60 -5.65
C GLN A 194 -0.11 -12.70 -6.64
N LYS A 195 1.18 -12.87 -6.93
CA LYS A 195 1.65 -13.86 -7.89
C LYS A 195 1.48 -15.31 -7.42
N HIS A 196 1.66 -15.58 -6.13
CA HIS A 196 1.82 -16.96 -5.64
C HIS A 196 0.74 -17.43 -4.66
N VAL A 197 -0.02 -16.51 -4.06
CA VAL A 197 -0.90 -16.81 -2.95
C VAL A 197 -2.30 -16.27 -3.21
N THR A 198 -2.46 -14.95 -3.28
CA THR A 198 -3.77 -14.30 -3.18
C THR A 198 -4.59 -14.32 -4.47
N TYR A 199 -3.97 -14.49 -5.64
CA TYR A 199 -4.71 -14.57 -6.90
C TYR A 199 -5.73 -15.73 -6.95
N ASN A 200 -5.49 -16.81 -6.20
CA ASN A 200 -6.35 -17.99 -6.15
C ASN A 200 -7.25 -18.05 -4.91
N LEU A 201 -7.32 -16.99 -4.09
CA LEU A 201 -8.12 -16.99 -2.86
C LEU A 201 -9.47 -16.30 -3.08
N ASP A 202 -10.55 -16.99 -2.71
CA ASP A 202 -11.90 -16.41 -2.72
C ASP A 202 -12.04 -15.22 -1.78
N LYS A 203 -11.31 -15.26 -0.66
CA LYS A 203 -11.25 -14.20 0.34
C LYS A 203 -9.80 -13.85 0.65
N LEU A 204 -9.47 -12.56 0.54
CA LEU A 204 -8.15 -12.08 0.91
C LEU A 204 -7.93 -12.14 2.43
N PRO A 205 -6.75 -12.61 2.89
CA PRO A 205 -6.36 -12.52 4.29
C PRO A 205 -6.38 -11.07 4.80
N VAL A 206 -6.79 -10.91 6.06
CA VAL A 206 -6.67 -9.62 6.76
C VAL A 206 -5.19 -9.34 7.01
N GLU A 207 -4.79 -8.07 6.86
CA GLU A 207 -3.41 -7.63 7.03
C GLU A 207 -3.24 -6.86 8.33
N PHE A 208 -2.48 -7.44 9.25
CA PHE A 208 -2.12 -6.84 10.53
C PHE A 208 -0.79 -6.08 10.38
N ILE A 209 -0.72 -4.84 10.87
CA ILE A 209 0.47 -3.99 10.86
C ILE A 209 0.80 -3.60 12.31
N ASN A 210 1.80 -4.25 12.92
CA ASN A 210 2.20 -4.00 14.32
C ASN A 210 3.69 -4.28 14.57
#